data_AF-A0A4Y9ZP09-F1
#
_entry.id   AF-A0A4Y9ZP09-F1
#
_cell.length_a   1.000
_cell.length_b   1.000
_cell.length_c   1.000
_cell.angle_alpha   90.00
_cell.angle_beta   90.00
_cell.angle_gamma   90.00
#
_symmetry.space_group_name_H-M   'P 1'
#
loop_
_entity.id
_entity.type
_entity.pdbx_description
1 polymer ?
#
loop_
_entity_poly.entity_id
_entity_poly.type
_entity_poly.pdbx_seq_one_letter_code
_entity_poly.pdbx_strand_id
1 'polypeptide(L)' 'NGMVPHYSGTTLDAQQRYAQGVHNILVNYLEIKAQSPQNVIVGPSGYETKAYGQR' A
#
# COMPACT_ATOMS: atom_id res chain seq x y z
N ASN A 1 -24.36 -19.69 5.14
CA ASN A 1 -22.93 -19.31 5.16
C ASN A 1 -22.80 -17.84 4.75
N GLY A 2 -22.11 -17.00 5.53
CA GLY A 2 -22.01 -15.54 5.29
C GLY A 2 -20.84 -15.14 4.37
N MET A 3 -20.53 -15.97 3.38
CA MET A 3 -19.42 -15.71 2.46
C MET A 3 -19.86 -14.73 1.38
N VAL A 4 -18.93 -13.87 0.99
CA VAL A 4 -19.14 -12.85 -0.04
C VAL A 4 -17.92 -12.76 -0.96
N PRO A 5 -18.05 -12.17 -2.17
CA PRO A 5 -16.89 -11.82 -2.98
C PRO A 5 -15.92 -10.92 -2.21
N HIS A 6 -14.67 -10.87 -2.66
CA HIS A 6 -13.64 -10.01 -2.07
C HIS A 6 -13.93 -8.53 -2.36
N TYR A 7 -14.86 -7.93 -1.63
CA TYR A 7 -15.28 -6.53 -1.80
C TYR A 7 -15.05 -5.66 -0.56
N SER A 8 -14.77 -6.25 0.60
CA SER A 8 -14.65 -5.50 1.87
C SER A 8 -13.58 -4.40 1.82
N GLY A 9 -12.50 -4.60 1.05
CA GLY A 9 -11.46 -3.61 0.81
C GLY A 9 -11.74 -2.61 -0.33
N THR A 10 -12.85 -2.77 -1.05
CA THR A 10 -13.21 -1.94 -2.23
C THR A 10 -14.56 -1.23 -2.09
N THR A 11 -14.98 -0.94 -0.85
CA THR A 11 -16.10 -0.03 -0.59
C THR A 11 -15.77 1.37 -1.12
N LEU A 12 -16.77 2.17 -1.49
CA LEU A 12 -16.56 3.51 -2.05
C LEU A 12 -15.62 4.38 -1.18
N ASP A 13 -15.79 4.32 0.15
CA ASP A 13 -14.91 5.03 1.09
C ASP A 13 -13.47 4.52 1.06
N ALA A 14 -13.27 3.21 0.89
CA ALA A 14 -11.94 2.62 0.76
C ALA A 14 -11.28 3.01 -0.58
N GLN A 15 -12.07 3.05 -1.67
CA GLN A 15 -11.57 3.44 -2.99
C GLN A 15 -11.01 4.85 -3.00
N GLN A 16 -11.72 5.81 -2.39
CA GLN A 16 -11.24 7.18 -2.29
C GLN A 16 -9.87 7.24 -1.57
N ARG A 17 -9.69 6.49 -0.48
CA ARG A 17 -8.44 6.49 0.30
C ARG A 17 -7.30 5.84 -0.47
N TYR A 18 -7.48 4.64 -1.03
CA TYR A 18 -6.37 3.97 -1.71
C TYR A 18 -6.03 4.64 -3.04
N ALA A 19 -6.99 5.26 -3.74
CA ALA A 19 -6.71 6.02 -4.96
C ALA A 19 -5.80 7.22 -4.67
N GLN A 20 -6.09 7.97 -3.61
CA GLN A 20 -5.21 9.05 -3.15
C GLN A 20 -3.84 8.51 -2.71
N GLY A 21 -3.80 7.36 -2.04
CA GLY A 21 -2.55 6.70 -1.65
C GLY A 21 -1.67 6.34 -2.85
N VAL A 22 -2.26 5.75 -3.90
CA VAL A 22 -1.56 5.44 -5.15
C VAL A 22 -1.02 6.71 -5.81
N HIS A 23 -1.83 7.76 -5.90
CA HIS A 23 -1.38 9.05 -6.45
C HIS A 23 -0.15 9.58 -5.71
N ASN A 24 -0.17 9.57 -4.37
CA ASN A 24 0.95 10.05 -3.56
C ASN A 24 2.24 9.22 -3.79
N ILE A 25 2.11 7.90 -3.93
CA ILE A 25 3.25 7.02 -4.23
C ILE A 25 3.85 7.37 -5.60
N LEU A 26 3.00 7.58 -6.60
CA LEU A 26 3.43 7.95 -7.96
C LEU A 26 4.12 9.31 -7.97
N VAL A 27 3.56 10.32 -7.29
CA VAL A 27 4.18 11.64 -7.15
C VAL A 27 5.57 11.53 -6.55
N ASN A 28 5.72 10.80 -5.42
CA ASN A 28 7.02 10.62 -4.79
C ASN A 28 8.03 9.94 -5.74
N TYR A 29 7.59 8.94 -6.50
CA TYR A 29 8.47 8.25 -7.47
C TYR A 29 8.93 9.19 -8.58
N LEU A 30 8.00 9.91 -9.20
CA LEU A 30 8.29 10.80 -10.34
C LEU A 30 9.13 12.02 -9.94
N GLU A 31 8.98 12.50 -8.70
CA GLU A 31 9.74 13.63 -8.16
C GLU A 31 11.05 13.19 -7.46
N ILE A 32 11.42 11.91 -7.53
CA ILE A 32 12.64 11.35 -6.91
C ILE A 32 12.66 11.64 -5.39
N LYS A 33 11.50 11.50 -4.73
CA LYS A 33 11.32 11.62 -3.29
C LYS A 33 11.21 10.23 -2.65
N ALA A 34 11.62 10.15 -1.38
CA ALA A 34 11.45 8.94 -0.59
C ALA A 34 9.97 8.59 -0.40
N GLN A 35 9.65 7.30 -0.38
CA GLN A 35 8.32 6.81 -0.04
C GLN A 35 8.10 6.85 1.48
N SER A 36 6.84 6.90 1.91
CA SER A 36 6.52 6.68 3.32
C SER A 36 6.90 5.25 3.71
N PRO A 37 7.67 5.02 4.81
CA PRO A 37 8.16 3.69 5.16
C PRO A 37 7.06 2.64 5.33
N GLN A 38 5.89 3.03 5.85
CA GLN A 38 4.74 2.13 6.00
C GLN A 38 4.15 1.61 4.68
N ASN A 39 4.46 2.27 3.55
CA ASN A 39 4.02 1.89 2.22
C ASN A 39 5.03 0.98 1.50
N VAL A 40 6.23 0.76 2.09
CA VAL A 40 7.30 -0.02 1.48
C VAL A 40 7.29 -1.44 2.03
N ILE A 41 7.07 -2.41 1.14
CA ILE A 41 7.16 -3.84 1.49
C ILE A 41 8.60 -4.34 1.26
N VAL A 42 9.16 -4.02 0.10
CA VAL A 42 10.54 -4.33 -0.30
C VAL A 42 11.17 -3.05 -0.85
N GLY A 43 12.32 -2.68 -0.29
CA GLY A 43 13.15 -1.58 -0.75
C GLY A 43 14.52 -2.06 -1.26
N PRO A 44 15.48 -1.14 -1.41
CA PRO A 44 16.77 -1.44 -2.05
C PRO A 44 17.60 -2.53 -1.35
N SER A 45 17.46 -2.64 -0.02
CA SER A 45 18.24 -3.58 0.81
C SER A 45 17.46 -4.84 1.18
N GLY A 46 16.31 -5.09 0.55
CA GLY A 46 15.42 -6.20 0.89
C GLY A 46 14.13 -5.72 1.57
N TYR A 47 13.58 -6.54 2.45
CA TYR A 47 12.27 -6.22 3.05
C TYR A 47 12.39 -5.13 4.11
N GLU A 48 11.55 -4.10 3.99
CA GLU A 48 11.50 -2.97 4.91
C GLU A 48 10.32 -3.07 5.89
N THR A 49 9.50 -4.12 5.74
CA THR A 49 8.39 -4.43 6.65
C THR A 49 8.67 -5.63 7.55
N LYS A 50 8.27 -5.50 8.81
CA LYS A 50 8.27 -6.59 9.80
C LYS A 50 7.03 -7.49 9.71
N ALA A 51 6.01 -7.09 8.94
CA ALA A 51 4.72 -7.79 8.92
C ALA A 51 4.73 -9.07 8.07
N TYR A 52 5.75 -9.29 7.25
CA TYR A 52 5.82 -10.40 6.29
C TYR A 52 6.81 -11.49 6.76
N GLY A 53 6.54 -12.06 7.94
CA GLY A 53 7.32 -13.16 8.52
C GLY A 53 8.48 -12.72 9.43
N GLN A 54 8.97 -13.64 10.28
CA GLN A 54 10.21 -13.48 11.04
C GLN A 54 11.41 -13.65 10.10
N ARG A 55 12.42 -12.79 10.27
CA ARG A 55 13.59 -12.68 9.40
C ARG A 55 14.83 -12.57 10.25
#